data_AF-A0A832DLU3-F1
#
_entry.id   AF-A0A832DLU3-F1
#
_cell.length_a   1.000
_cell.length_b   1.000
_cell.length_c   1.000
_cell.angle_alpha   90.00
_cell.angle_beta   90.00
_cell.angle_gamma   90.00
#
_symmetry.space_group_name_H-M   'P 1'
#
loop_
_entity.id
_entity.type
_entity.pdbx_description
1 polymer ?
#
loop_
_entity_poly.entity_id
_entity_poly.type
_entity_poly.pdbx_seq_one_letter_code
_entity_poly.pdbx_strand_id
1 'polypeptide(L)'
;MSRRAVLTAALGFAALRPDAPPAVLAALHGWLDSWRGLGHVVAGMERQGYDLELSRLNGLGWRASFYVSGRIHSFTATTGTAFEPTPWRAVQRAAWRALRAAA
;
A
#
# COMPACT_ATOMS: atom_id res chain seq x y z
N MET A 1 0.16 9.25 -18.47
CA MET A 1 0.70 8.92 -17.12
C MET A 1 0.67 7.40 -16.96
N SER A 2 1.76 6.74 -16.55
CA SER A 2 1.74 5.28 -16.39
C SER A 2 0.84 4.87 -15.21
N ARG A 3 0.22 3.69 -15.26
CA ARG A 3 -0.61 3.17 -14.14
C ARG A 3 0.18 3.10 -12.83
N ARG A 4 1.48 2.77 -12.93
CA ARG A 4 2.42 2.82 -11.81
C ARG A 4 2.52 4.23 -11.20
N ALA A 5 2.73 5.26 -12.03
CA ALA A 5 2.86 6.62 -11.55
C ALA A 5 1.59 7.12 -10.83
N VAL A 6 0.41 6.74 -11.33
CA VAL A 6 -0.87 7.07 -10.67
C VAL A 6 -0.99 6.38 -9.31
N LEU A 7 -0.65 5.08 -9.23
CA LEU A 7 -0.67 4.35 -7.97
C LEU A 7 0.33 4.94 -6.97
N THR A 8 1.56 5.23 -7.40
CA THR A 8 2.58 5.88 -6.57
C THR A 8 2.09 7.24 -6.08
N ALA A 9 1.53 8.08 -6.94
CA ALA A 9 1.01 9.39 -6.54
C ALA A 9 -0.13 9.25 -5.51
N ALA A 10 -1.11 8.36 -5.74
CA ALA A 10 -2.21 8.14 -4.81
C ALA A 10 -1.73 7.69 -3.43
N LEU A 11 -0.76 6.78 -3.37
CA LEU A 11 -0.14 6.32 -2.12
C LEU A 11 0.68 7.42 -1.44
N GLY A 12 1.39 8.25 -2.21
CA GLY A 12 2.11 9.40 -1.70
C GLY A 12 1.18 10.44 -1.07
N PHE A 13 0.06 10.76 -1.73
CA PHE A 13 -0.96 11.66 -1.17
C PHE A 13 -1.63 11.05 0.07
N ALA A 14 -1.92 9.75 0.07
CA ALA A 14 -2.48 9.06 1.25
C ALA A 14 -1.53 9.03 2.45
N ALA A 15 -0.23 9.29 2.25
CA ALA A 15 0.73 9.43 3.35
C ALA A 15 0.68 10.82 4.00
N LEU A 16 0.07 11.82 3.36
CA LEU A 16 -0.07 13.17 3.91
C LEU A 16 -1.14 13.19 4.99
N ARG A 17 -0.81 13.74 6.15
CA ARG A 17 -1.74 13.95 7.27
C ARG A 17 -1.67 15.38 7.78
N PRO A 18 -2.16 16.36 7.00
CA PRO A 18 -2.26 17.74 7.48
C PRO A 18 -3.32 17.84 8.57
N ASP A 19 -3.15 18.79 9.50
CA ASP A 19 -4.11 19.04 10.58
C ASP A 19 -5.48 19.46 10.06
N ALA A 20 -5.51 20.17 8.92
CA ALA A 20 -6.72 20.54 8.18
C ALA A 20 -6.63 20.02 6.73
N PRO A 21 -7.08 18.78 6.45
CA PRO A 21 -7.00 18.22 5.11
C PRO A 21 -7.97 18.92 4.15
N PRO A 22 -7.51 19.34 2.96
CA PRO A 22 -8.40 19.75 1.88
C PRO A 22 -9.43 18.66 1.57
N ALA A 23 -10.64 19.04 1.13
CA ALA A 23 -11.73 18.10 0.89
C ALA A 23 -11.35 16.93 -0.04
N VAL A 24 -10.50 17.19 -1.03
CA VAL A 24 -9.98 16.15 -1.94
C VAL A 24 -9.15 15.08 -1.21
N LEU A 25 -8.33 15.49 -0.24
CA LEU A 25 -7.52 14.57 0.55
C LEU A 25 -8.39 13.80 1.56
N ALA A 26 -9.38 14.47 2.15
CA ALA A 26 -10.38 13.80 3.00
C ALA A 26 -11.17 12.74 2.21
N ALA A 27 -11.58 13.03 0.97
CA ALA A 27 -12.25 12.09 0.09
C ALA A 27 -11.33 10.91 -0.30
N LEU A 28 -10.06 11.20 -0.60
CA LEU A 28 -9.05 10.17 -0.89
C LEU A 28 -8.90 9.22 0.30
N HIS A 29 -8.78 9.75 1.52
CA HIS A 29 -8.74 8.92 2.74
C HIS A 29 -10.04 8.16 2.96
N GLY A 30 -11.21 8.79 2.80
CA GLY A 30 -12.49 8.12 2.93
C GLY A 30 -12.64 6.91 2.00
N TRP A 31 -11.99 6.97 0.83
CA TRP A 31 -11.94 5.84 -0.11
C TRP A 31 -10.83 4.83 0.20
N LEU A 32 -9.57 5.27 0.36
CA LEU A 32 -8.41 4.39 0.54
C LEU A 32 -8.35 3.75 1.92
N ASP A 33 -8.91 4.39 2.96
CA ASP A 33 -8.98 3.85 4.32
C ASP A 33 -10.18 2.91 4.49
N SER A 34 -10.38 2.02 3.52
CA SER A 34 -11.46 1.02 3.48
C SER A 34 -10.99 -0.31 2.89
N TRP A 35 -11.77 -1.38 3.09
CA TRP A 35 -11.50 -2.68 2.45
C TRP A 35 -11.56 -2.62 0.92
N ARG A 36 -12.44 -1.79 0.36
CA ARG A 36 -12.52 -1.60 -1.09
C ARG A 36 -11.28 -0.87 -1.62
N GLY A 37 -10.85 0.18 -0.93
CA GLY A 37 -9.62 0.91 -1.24
C GLY A 37 -8.38 0.00 -1.17
N LEU A 38 -8.30 -0.84 -0.12
CA LEU A 38 -7.28 -1.87 0.01
C LEU A 38 -7.26 -2.78 -1.23
N GLY A 39 -8.41 -3.34 -1.63
CA GLY A 39 -8.49 -4.21 -2.81
C GLY A 39 -8.02 -3.53 -4.09
N HIS A 40 -8.28 -2.23 -4.26
CA HIS A 40 -7.79 -1.47 -5.40
C HIS A 40 -6.27 -1.30 -5.39
N VAL A 41 -5.65 -1.09 -4.22
CA VAL A 41 -4.18 -1.06 -4.10
C VAL A 41 -3.57 -2.42 -4.41
N VAL A 42 -4.17 -3.51 -3.92
CA VAL A 42 -3.72 -4.89 -4.19
C VAL A 42 -3.75 -5.19 -5.68
N ALA A 43 -4.88 -4.96 -6.35
CA ALA A 43 -4.98 -5.16 -7.79
C ALA A 43 -4.03 -4.22 -8.57
N GLY A 44 -3.74 -3.04 -8.02
CA GLY A 44 -2.71 -2.13 -8.52
C GLY A 44 -1.33 -2.76 -8.49
N MET A 45 -0.92 -3.28 -7.33
CA MET A 45 0.38 -3.91 -7.10
C MET A 45 0.55 -5.21 -7.89
N GLU A 46 -0.50 -6.03 -8.01
CA GLU A 46 -0.51 -7.25 -8.84
C GLU A 46 -0.15 -6.93 -10.31
N ARG A 47 -0.76 -5.89 -10.88
CA ARG A 47 -0.41 -5.40 -12.23
C ARG A 47 1.02 -4.90 -12.36
N GLN A 48 1.67 -4.59 -11.23
CA GLN A 48 3.09 -4.20 -11.19
C GLN A 48 4.01 -5.38 -10.85
N GLY A 49 3.50 -6.61 -10.81
CA GLY A 49 4.26 -7.82 -10.55
C GLY A 49 4.58 -8.04 -9.07
N TYR A 50 3.62 -7.78 -8.18
CA TYR A 50 3.77 -8.05 -6.75
C TYR A 50 2.66 -8.93 -6.17
N ASP A 51 3.06 -9.89 -5.34
CA ASP A 51 2.18 -10.71 -4.50
C ASP A 51 2.08 -10.10 -3.09
N LEU A 52 0.92 -10.26 -2.43
CA LEU A 52 0.65 -9.73 -1.09
C LEU A 52 0.55 -10.85 -0.04
N GLU A 53 1.32 -10.73 1.03
CA GLU A 53 1.00 -11.34 2.33
C GLU A 53 0.37 -10.27 3.25
N LEU A 54 -0.84 -10.51 3.74
CA LEU A 54 -1.51 -9.67 4.73
C LEU A 54 -1.91 -10.50 5.95
N SER A 55 -1.31 -10.19 7.09
CA SER A 55 -1.48 -10.95 8.32
C SER A 55 -1.94 -10.03 9.45
N ARG A 56 -2.98 -10.44 10.19
CA ARG A 56 -3.37 -9.81 11.45
C ARG A 56 -2.56 -10.44 12.58
N LEU A 57 -1.87 -9.61 13.35
CA LEU A 57 -1.19 -10.06 14.57
C LEU A 57 -2.12 -9.79 15.75
N ASN A 58 -2.60 -10.86 16.40
CA ASN A 58 -3.63 -10.89 17.45
C ASN A 58 -3.59 -9.69 18.42
N GLY A 59 -4.34 -8.64 18.09
CA GLY A 59 -4.47 -7.42 18.91
C GLY A 59 -3.40 -6.34 18.70
N LEU A 60 -2.28 -6.65 18.03
CA LEU A 60 -1.19 -5.70 17.80
C LEU A 60 -1.40 -4.83 16.56
N GLY A 61 -2.06 -5.37 15.53
CA GLY A 61 -2.28 -4.67 14.26
C GLY A 61 -2.16 -5.59 13.05
N TRP A 62 -1.77 -5.00 11.93
CA TRP A 62 -1.69 -5.65 10.62
C TRP A 62 -0.31 -5.49 10.02
N ARG A 63 0.25 -6.59 9.52
CA ARG A 63 1.45 -6.60 8.69
C ARG A 63 1.07 -6.85 7.25
N ALA A 64 1.54 -5.99 6.36
CA ALA A 64 1.49 -6.22 4.92
C ALA A 64 2.91 -6.34 4.37
N SER A 65 3.13 -7.29 3.47
CA SER A 65 4.38 -7.47 2.73
C SER A 65 4.08 -7.70 1.25
N PHE A 66 4.69 -6.90 0.37
CA PHE A 66 4.65 -7.06 -1.07
C PHE A 66 5.96 -7.66 -1.58
N TYR A 67 5.87 -8.81 -2.25
CA TYR A 67 6.98 -9.55 -2.82
C TYR A 67 6.91 -9.50 -4.34
N VAL A 68 8.05 -9.54 -5.04
CA VAL A 68 8.03 -9.64 -6.50
C VAL A 68 7.42 -10.99 -6.90
N SER A 69 6.36 -10.96 -7.73
CA SER A 69 5.66 -12.15 -8.18
C SER A 69 6.57 -13.11 -8.95
N GLY A 70 6.26 -14.40 -8.90
CA GLY A 70 7.02 -15.44 -9.61
C GLY A 70 8.37 -15.77 -8.96
N ARG A 71 8.68 -15.19 -7.79
CA ARG A 71 9.72 -15.66 -6.89
C ARG A 71 9.04 -16.31 -5.67
N ILE A 72 9.68 -17.31 -5.07
CA ILE A 72 9.35 -17.69 -3.69
C ILE A 72 9.37 -16.39 -2.88
N HIS A 73 8.46 -16.22 -1.90
CA HIS A 73 8.25 -15.00 -1.09
C HIS A 73 9.52 -14.57 -0.32
N SER A 74 10.55 -14.19 -1.08
CA SER A 74 11.90 -13.91 -0.69
C SER A 74 12.03 -12.42 -0.53
N PHE A 75 12.65 -12.01 0.56
CA PHE A 75 12.99 -10.62 0.76
C PHE A 75 14.08 -10.22 -0.24
N THR A 76 13.75 -9.26 -1.09
CA THR A 76 14.67 -8.64 -2.04
C THR A 76 14.72 -7.14 -1.78
N ALA A 77 15.63 -6.43 -2.45
CA ALA A 77 15.72 -4.97 -2.33
C ALA A 77 14.40 -4.24 -2.66
N THR A 78 13.51 -4.86 -3.43
CA THR A 78 12.23 -4.27 -3.86
C THR A 78 11.04 -4.71 -3.01
N THR A 79 11.25 -5.52 -1.97
CA THR A 79 10.20 -5.93 -1.04
C THR A 79 9.76 -4.75 -0.17
N GLY A 80 8.46 -4.46 -0.16
CA GLY A 80 7.88 -3.47 0.72
C GLY A 80 7.12 -4.12 1.86
N THR A 81 7.46 -3.79 3.10
CA THR A 81 6.73 -4.27 4.29
C THR A 81 6.30 -3.09 5.17
N ALA A 82 5.17 -3.22 5.85
CA ALA A 82 4.72 -2.26 6.86
C ALA A 82 3.84 -2.93 7.91
N PHE A 83 3.87 -2.35 9.11
CA PHE A 83 3.00 -2.71 10.23
C PHE A 83 2.18 -1.49 10.65
N GLU A 84 0.86 -1.64 10.72
CA GLU A 84 -0.06 -0.54 11.01
C GLU A 84 -1.27 -1.01 11.84
N PRO A 85 -1.95 -0.11 12.57
CA PRO A 85 -3.15 -0.46 13.32
C PRO A 85 -4.30 -0.96 12.43
N THR A 86 -4.36 -0.51 11.17
CA THR A 86 -5.43 -0.87 10.23
C THR A 86 -4.88 -1.58 8.99
N PRO A 87 -5.65 -2.49 8.37
CA PRO A 87 -5.17 -3.28 7.23
C PRO A 87 -4.89 -2.41 6.01
N TRP A 88 -5.74 -1.41 5.74
CA TRP A 88 -5.55 -0.49 4.60
C TRP A 88 -4.28 0.35 4.75
N ARG A 89 -3.95 0.84 5.95
CA ARG A 89 -2.71 1.59 6.16
C ARG A 89 -1.48 0.70 6.00
N ALA A 90 -1.53 -0.54 6.48
CA ALA A 90 -0.45 -1.51 6.30
C ALA A 90 -0.18 -1.72 4.80
N VAL A 91 -1.23 -2.00 4.03
CA VAL A 91 -1.15 -2.20 2.58
C VAL A 91 -0.65 -0.94 1.87
N GLN A 92 -1.19 0.23 2.18
CA GLN A 92 -0.76 1.50 1.56
C GLN A 92 0.73 1.78 1.80
N ARG A 93 1.21 1.64 3.05
CA ARG A 93 2.63 1.89 3.39
C ARG A 93 3.57 0.84 2.80
N ALA A 94 3.18 -0.43 2.81
CA ALA A 94 3.98 -1.50 2.20
C ALA A 94 4.09 -1.31 0.68
N ALA A 95 2.99 -1.01 0.00
CA ALA A 95 2.96 -0.74 -1.43
C ALA A 95 3.83 0.47 -1.80
N TRP A 96 3.71 1.57 -1.06
CA TRP A 96 4.54 2.76 -1.26
C TRP A 96 6.04 2.45 -1.17
N ARG A 97 6.45 1.68 -0.15
CA ARG A 97 7.85 1.27 0.05
C ARG A 97 8.35 0.41 -1.11
N ALA A 98 7.56 -0.58 -1.55
CA ALA A 98 7.92 -1.45 -2.67
C ALA A 98 8.08 -0.66 -3.99
N LEU A 99 7.13 0.23 -4.31
CA LEU A 99 7.17 1.04 -5.53
C LEU A 99 8.32 2.05 -5.53
N ARG A 100 8.70 2.56 -4.36
CA ARG A 100 9.85 3.46 -4.24
C ARG A 100 11.20 2.76 -4.30
N ALA A 101 11.28 1.51 -3.86
CA ALA A 101 12.52 0.73 -3.93
C ALA A 101 12.80 0.16 -5.33
N ALA A 102 11.78 0.08 -6.18
CA ALA A 102 11.87 -0.37 -7.56
C ALA A 102 11.90 0.79 -8.59
N ALA A 103 12.13 2.02 -8.14
CA ALA A 103 12.33 3.21 -8.98
C ALA A 103 13.81 3.58 -8.97
#